data_AF-A0A8H4ADK8-F1
#
_entry.id   AF-A0A8H4ADK8-F1
#
_cell.length_a   1.000
_cell.length_b   1.000
_cell.length_c   1.000
_cell.angle_alpha   90.00
_cell.angle_beta   90.00
_cell.angle_gamma   90.00
#
_symmetry.space_group_name_H-M   'P 1'
#
loop_
_entity.id
_entity.type
_entity.pdbx_description
1 polymer ?
#
loop_
_entity_poly.entity_id
_entity_poly.type
_entity_poly.pdbx_seq_one_letter_code
_entity_poly.pdbx_strand_id
1 'polypeptide(L)'
;MDVKALYQITTLERQMQNLVVEYEKLANSRLPACSKISGKLIETSCTILDLKGVSLRSFASVSNFVKQASNIGQNYYPERMGKFYIINAPMLFSSVWSFVRPLLDEVTAAKIVILGSKYKQTLLENIPAENLPVSLGGTCDCPGGCQNSDAGPWNEGHVHENGHAHEN
;
A
#
# COMPACT_ATOMS: atom_id res chain seq x y z
N MET A 1 7.06 -2.60 -14.05
CA MET A 1 8.11 -2.13 -13.12
C MET A 1 9.46 -2.60 -13.64
N ASP A 2 10.41 -1.68 -13.85
CA ASP A 2 11.78 -2.05 -14.20
C ASP A 2 12.60 -2.29 -12.92
N VAL A 3 12.69 -3.57 -12.54
CA VAL A 3 13.41 -3.99 -11.33
C VAL A 3 14.92 -3.73 -11.45
N LYS A 4 15.48 -3.76 -12.66
CA LYS A 4 16.90 -3.48 -12.86
C LYS A 4 17.18 -2.01 -12.59
N ALA A 5 16.38 -1.12 -13.17
CA ALA A 5 16.50 0.32 -12.94
C ALA A 5 16.29 0.66 -11.45
N LEU A 6 15.34 0.00 -10.77
CA LEU A 6 15.13 0.17 -9.32
C LEU A 6 16.41 -0.14 -8.53
N TYR A 7 17.07 -1.27 -8.79
CA TYR A 7 18.30 -1.64 -8.08
C TYR A 7 19.55 -0.84 -8.50
N GLN A 8 19.46 0.03 -9.51
CA GLN A 8 20.52 1.01 -9.76
C GLN A 8 20.48 2.20 -8.80
N ILE A 9 19.31 2.48 -8.21
CA ILE A 9 19.09 3.67 -7.36
C ILE A 9 18.81 3.33 -5.90
N THR A 10 18.53 2.06 -5.59
CA THR A 10 18.27 1.60 -4.22
C THR A 10 18.72 0.15 -4.00
N THR A 11 18.73 -0.30 -2.76
CA THR A 11 19.08 -1.66 -2.35
C THR A 11 17.90 -2.33 -1.66
N LEU A 12 17.94 -3.65 -1.54
CA LEU A 12 16.94 -4.38 -0.76
C LEU A 12 16.88 -3.88 0.70
N GLU A 13 18.03 -3.64 1.31
CA GLU A 13 18.13 -3.11 2.68
C GLU A 13 17.44 -1.74 2.81
N ARG A 14 17.72 -0.80 1.90
CA ARG A 14 17.06 0.52 1.90
C ARG A 14 15.54 0.40 1.69
N GLN A 15 15.10 -0.54 0.86
CA GLN A 15 13.67 -0.81 0.68
C GLN A 15 13.03 -1.39 1.95
N MET A 16 13.71 -2.28 2.68
CA MET A 16 13.23 -2.79 3.97
C MET A 16 13.19 -1.70 5.05
N GLN A 17 14.21 -0.85 5.13
CA GLN A 17 14.22 0.31 6.03
C GLN A 17 13.06 1.25 5.74
N ASN A 18 12.81 1.56 4.46
CA ASN A 18 11.67 2.38 4.07
C ASN A 18 10.33 1.73 4.45
N LEU A 19 10.18 0.42 4.27
CA LEU A 19 8.98 -0.30 4.69
C LEU A 19 8.74 -0.16 6.20
N VAL A 20 9.78 -0.32 7.01
CA VAL A 20 9.71 -0.15 8.48
C VAL A 20 9.34 1.30 8.84
N VAL A 21 9.94 2.29 8.19
CA VAL A 21 9.58 3.72 8.38
C VAL A 21 8.10 3.96 8.08
N GLU A 22 7.56 3.36 7.02
CA GLU A 22 6.13 3.49 6.69
C GLU A 22 5.22 2.78 7.71
N TYR A 23 5.64 1.65 8.29
CA TYR A 23 4.94 1.03 9.41
C TYR A 23 4.96 1.89 10.67
N GLU A 24 6.09 2.51 11.01
CA GLU A 24 6.20 3.42 12.15
C GLU A 24 5.33 4.67 11.97
N LYS A 25 5.32 5.27 10.77
CA LYS A 25 4.39 6.38 10.45
C LYS A 25 2.93 5.94 10.56
N LEU A 26 2.61 4.74 10.05
CA LEU A 26 1.26 4.18 10.15
C LEU A 26 0.83 4.09 11.62
N ALA A 27 1.66 3.46 12.47
CA ALA A 27 1.37 3.22 13.87
C ALA A 27 1.31 4.51 14.71
N ASN A 28 2.28 5.41 14.53
CA ASN A 28 2.48 6.54 15.43
C ASN A 28 1.78 7.82 14.98
N SER A 29 1.41 7.94 13.70
CA SER A 29 0.82 9.17 13.16
C SER A 29 -0.51 8.92 12.42
N ARG A 30 -0.53 8.00 11.45
CA ARG A 30 -1.70 7.82 10.58
C ARG A 30 -2.89 7.21 11.32
N LEU A 31 -2.70 6.10 12.02
CA LEU A 31 -3.76 5.40 12.77
C LEU A 31 -4.35 6.25 13.91
N PRO A 32 -3.55 6.99 14.72
CA PRO A 32 -4.09 7.93 15.69
C PRO A 32 -4.94 9.04 15.07
N ALA A 33 -4.49 9.64 13.96
CA ALA A 33 -5.26 10.68 13.26
C ALA A 33 -6.59 10.13 12.71
N CYS A 34 -6.56 8.96 12.07
CA CYS A 34 -7.77 8.28 11.62
C CYS A 34 -8.72 7.94 12.76
N SER A 35 -8.19 7.53 13.92
CA SER A 35 -9.01 7.23 15.10
C SER A 35 -9.71 8.49 15.63
N LYS A 36 -8.98 9.61 15.69
CA LYS A 36 -9.52 10.91 16.12
C LYS A 36 -10.67 11.38 15.23
N ILE A 37 -10.50 11.33 13.90
CA ILE A 37 -11.53 11.80 12.96
C ILE A 37 -12.73 10.85 12.91
N SER A 38 -12.51 9.54 12.98
CA SER A 38 -13.60 8.56 12.91
C SER A 38 -14.38 8.39 14.22
N GLY A 39 -13.89 8.95 15.33
CA GLY A 39 -14.50 8.82 16.65
C GLY A 39 -14.43 7.40 17.25
N LYS A 40 -13.64 6.50 16.65
CA LYS A 40 -13.44 5.12 17.11
C LYS A 40 -11.99 4.71 16.91
N LEU A 41 -11.57 3.67 17.62
CA LEU A 41 -10.23 3.14 17.47
C LEU A 41 -10.03 2.51 16.07
N ILE A 42 -9.01 2.97 15.35
CA ILE A 42 -8.57 2.44 14.06
C ILE A 42 -7.17 1.88 14.24
N GLU A 43 -7.01 0.57 14.09
CA GLU A 43 -5.75 -0.14 14.36
C GLU A 43 -5.11 -0.76 13.12
N THR A 44 -5.84 -0.73 12.00
CA THR A 44 -5.52 -1.47 10.78
C THR A 44 -5.52 -0.59 9.54
N SER A 45 -4.81 -1.05 8.52
CA SER A 45 -4.73 -0.43 7.19
C SER A 45 -5.59 -1.16 6.15
N CYS A 46 -5.93 -0.44 5.08
CA CYS A 46 -6.49 -0.97 3.85
C CYS A 46 -5.45 -0.83 2.73
N THR A 47 -4.95 -1.95 2.21
CA THR A 47 -3.91 -1.99 1.17
C THR A 47 -4.50 -2.36 -0.18
N ILE A 48 -4.07 -1.67 -1.25
CA ILE A 48 -4.40 -2.03 -2.63
C ILE A 48 -3.08 -2.31 -3.36
N LEU A 49 -2.94 -3.51 -3.91
CA LEU A 49 -1.80 -3.94 -4.72
C LEU A 49 -2.25 -4.15 -6.17
N ASP A 50 -1.76 -3.30 -7.08
CA ASP A 50 -2.02 -3.43 -8.51
C ASP A 50 -0.96 -4.32 -9.18
N LEU A 51 -1.41 -5.43 -9.77
CA LEU A 51 -0.56 -6.38 -10.50
C LEU A 51 -0.59 -6.20 -12.02
N LYS A 52 -1.16 -5.09 -12.52
CA LYS A 52 -1.18 -4.80 -13.95
C LYS A 52 0.25 -4.78 -14.52
N GLY A 53 0.51 -5.63 -15.51
CA GLY A 53 1.82 -5.74 -16.15
C GLY A 53 2.88 -6.48 -15.34
N VAL A 54 2.51 -7.10 -14.20
CA VAL A 54 3.41 -7.99 -13.45
C VAL A 54 3.45 -9.35 -14.14
N SER A 55 4.65 -9.77 -14.56
CA SER A 55 4.91 -11.12 -15.06
C SER A 55 5.47 -12.03 -13.96
N LEU A 56 5.34 -13.35 -14.12
CA LEU A 56 5.95 -14.33 -13.20
C LEU A 56 7.45 -14.10 -13.02
N ARG A 57 8.16 -13.71 -14.09
CA ARG A 57 9.59 -13.36 -14.04
C ARG A 57 9.85 -12.14 -13.15
N SER A 58 9.02 -11.10 -13.29
CA SER A 58 9.13 -9.89 -12.48
C SER A 58 8.86 -10.21 -11.01
N PHE A 59 7.83 -11.01 -10.73
CA PHE A 59 7.52 -11.46 -9.38
C PHE A 59 8.66 -12.29 -8.76
N ALA A 60 9.20 -13.26 -9.50
CA ALA A 60 10.35 -14.06 -9.06
C ALA A 60 11.56 -13.17 -8.68
N SER A 61 11.83 -12.12 -9.46
CA SER A 61 12.92 -11.19 -9.20
C SER A 61 12.75 -10.33 -7.94
N VAL A 62 11.52 -10.17 -7.42
CA VAL A 62 11.22 -9.45 -6.17
C VAL A 62 10.78 -10.39 -5.04
N SER A 63 10.83 -11.71 -5.24
CA SER A 63 10.34 -12.69 -4.26
C SER A 63 11.05 -12.62 -2.91
N ASN A 64 12.34 -12.23 -2.88
CA ASN A 64 13.07 -12.02 -1.63
C ASN A 64 12.55 -10.81 -0.85
N PHE A 65 12.25 -9.70 -1.54
CA PHE A 65 11.61 -8.53 -0.94
C PHE A 65 10.26 -8.92 -0.34
N VAL A 66 9.42 -9.64 -1.09
CA VAL A 66 8.10 -10.08 -0.62
C VAL A 66 8.21 -10.96 0.63
N LYS A 67 9.14 -11.92 0.63
CA LYS A 67 9.39 -12.79 1.80
C LYS A 67 9.80 -12.00 3.04
N GLN A 68 10.73 -11.06 2.91
CA GLN A 68 11.19 -10.26 4.05
C GLN A 68 10.12 -9.29 4.54
N ALA A 69 9.39 -8.63 3.62
CA ALA A 69 8.26 -7.78 3.96
C ALA A 69 7.15 -8.56 4.70
N SER A 70 6.80 -9.76 4.22
CA SER A 70 5.86 -10.65 4.89
C SER A 70 6.34 -11.06 6.28
N ASN A 71 7.63 -11.36 6.45
CA ASN A 71 8.20 -11.69 7.76
C ASN A 71 8.12 -10.50 8.73
N ILE A 72 8.46 -9.29 8.26
CA ILE A 72 8.40 -8.07 9.07
C ILE A 72 6.95 -7.81 9.52
N GLY A 73 6.01 -7.83 8.58
CA GLY A 73 4.60 -7.55 8.87
C GLY A 73 4.01 -8.53 9.88
N GLN A 74 4.28 -9.82 9.76
CA GLN A 74 3.71 -10.83 10.67
C GLN A 74 4.36 -10.84 12.05
N ASN A 75 5.68 -10.67 12.14
CA ASN A 75 6.40 -10.86 13.41
C ASN A 75 6.54 -9.58 14.24
N TYR A 76 6.61 -8.41 13.59
CA TYR A 76 6.86 -7.14 14.29
C TYR A 76 5.65 -6.19 14.26
N TYR A 77 4.75 -6.34 13.28
CA TYR A 77 3.55 -5.52 13.13
C TYR A 77 2.28 -6.36 12.99
N PRO A 78 2.04 -7.34 13.90
CA PRO A 78 0.89 -8.22 13.81
C PRO A 78 -0.43 -7.44 13.86
N GLU A 79 -1.47 -7.99 13.22
CA GLU A 79 -2.82 -7.42 13.19
C GLU A 79 -2.93 -5.98 12.65
N ARG A 80 -1.91 -5.44 11.97
CA ARG A 80 -1.97 -4.13 11.32
C ARG A 80 -2.63 -4.12 9.95
N MET A 81 -2.91 -5.29 9.39
CA MET A 81 -3.62 -5.46 8.13
C MET A 81 -5.10 -5.71 8.38
N GLY A 82 -5.98 -4.86 7.82
CA GLY A 82 -7.43 -4.97 7.95
C GLY A 82 -8.08 -5.51 6.67
N LYS A 83 -7.82 -4.85 5.54
CA LYS A 83 -8.24 -5.28 4.21
C LYS A 83 -7.07 -5.22 3.24
N PHE A 84 -6.98 -6.19 2.34
CA PHE A 84 -5.94 -6.20 1.31
C PHE A 84 -6.55 -6.59 -0.04
N TYR A 85 -6.61 -5.65 -0.98
CA TYR A 85 -7.08 -5.88 -2.33
C TYR A 85 -5.91 -6.13 -3.27
N ILE A 86 -5.95 -7.23 -4.01
CA ILE A 86 -5.05 -7.49 -5.14
C ILE A 86 -5.87 -7.30 -6.41
N ILE A 87 -5.53 -6.29 -7.22
CA ILE A 87 -6.28 -5.94 -8.43
C ILE A 87 -5.49 -6.22 -9.70
N ASN A 88 -6.18 -6.32 -10.84
CA ASN A 88 -5.59 -6.72 -12.12
C ASN A 88 -4.79 -8.03 -12.00
N ALA A 89 -5.23 -8.93 -11.12
CA ALA A 89 -4.63 -10.24 -10.97
C ALA A 89 -4.72 -10.98 -12.32
N PRO A 90 -3.60 -11.38 -12.94
CA PRO A 90 -3.63 -12.11 -14.20
C PRO A 90 -4.35 -13.45 -14.02
N MET A 91 -4.89 -14.05 -15.09
CA MET A 91 -5.48 -15.40 -14.99
C MET A 91 -4.50 -16.45 -14.43
N LEU A 92 -3.19 -16.23 -14.60
CA LEU A 92 -2.10 -17.02 -14.00
C LEU A 92 -1.81 -16.69 -12.52
N PHE A 93 -2.62 -15.84 -11.87
CA PHE A 93 -2.41 -15.43 -10.48
C PHE A 93 -2.50 -16.60 -9.50
N SER A 94 -3.19 -17.68 -9.83
CA SER A 94 -3.16 -18.92 -9.03
C SER A 94 -1.73 -19.37 -8.73
N SER A 95 -0.81 -19.26 -9.68
CA SER A 95 0.61 -19.60 -9.49
C SER A 95 1.35 -18.62 -8.58
N VAL A 96 1.06 -17.32 -8.67
CA VAL A 96 1.64 -16.31 -7.75
C VAL A 96 1.10 -16.50 -6.34
N TRP A 97 -0.22 -16.74 -6.22
CA TRP A 97 -0.88 -17.00 -4.95
C TRP A 97 -0.35 -18.25 -4.27
N SER A 98 -0.08 -19.33 -5.01
CA SER A 98 0.57 -20.52 -4.46
C SER A 98 1.96 -20.24 -3.85
N PHE A 99 2.67 -19.22 -4.32
CA PHE A 99 3.95 -18.80 -3.73
C PHE A 99 3.77 -17.86 -2.52
N VAL A 100 2.76 -16.97 -2.57
CA VAL A 100 2.51 -15.98 -1.51
C VAL A 100 1.79 -16.58 -0.31
N ARG A 101 0.80 -17.45 -0.53
CA ARG A 101 -0.07 -18.01 0.53
C ARG A 101 0.71 -18.73 1.65
N PRO A 102 1.78 -19.50 1.39
CA PRO A 102 2.59 -20.11 2.44
C PRO A 102 3.37 -19.11 3.31
N LEU A 103 3.54 -17.88 2.82
CA LEU A 103 4.20 -16.80 3.54
C LEU A 103 3.24 -16.02 4.45
N LEU A 104 1.95 -16.38 4.50
CA LEU A 104 0.91 -15.68 5.23
C LEU A 104 0.21 -16.64 6.21
N ASP A 105 -0.03 -16.18 7.43
CA ASP A 105 -0.94 -16.85 8.37
C ASP A 105 -2.40 -16.85 7.85
N GLU A 106 -3.25 -17.67 8.47
CA GLU A 106 -4.65 -17.84 8.02
C GLU A 106 -5.51 -16.58 8.17
N VAL A 107 -5.28 -15.79 9.23
CA VAL A 107 -6.02 -14.55 9.48
C VAL A 107 -5.67 -13.52 8.42
N THR A 108 -4.38 -13.36 8.12
CA THR A 108 -3.90 -12.50 7.03
C THR A 108 -4.43 -12.97 5.67
N ALA A 109 -4.38 -14.28 5.38
CA ALA A 109 -4.90 -14.81 4.13
C ALA A 109 -6.41 -14.57 3.95
N ALA A 110 -7.20 -14.66 5.01
CA ALA A 110 -8.65 -14.44 4.99
C ALA A 110 -9.05 -12.98 4.71
N LYS A 111 -8.15 -12.03 4.97
CA LYS A 111 -8.36 -10.59 4.72
C LYS A 111 -8.05 -10.17 3.28
N ILE A 112 -7.51 -11.06 2.45
CA ILE A 112 -7.10 -10.78 1.07
C ILE A 112 -8.25 -11.01 0.09
N VAL A 113 -8.53 -10.01 -0.74
CA VAL A 113 -9.53 -10.05 -1.81
C VAL A 113 -8.82 -9.93 -3.15
N ILE A 114 -8.92 -10.97 -3.99
CA ILE A 114 -8.27 -11.04 -5.30
C ILE A 114 -9.29 -10.69 -6.38
N LEU A 115 -8.97 -9.68 -7.19
CA LEU A 115 -9.84 -9.13 -8.21
C LEU A 115 -9.13 -9.11 -9.57
N GLY A 116 -9.88 -9.44 -10.62
CA GLY A 116 -9.43 -9.31 -12.01
C GLY A 116 -9.46 -7.85 -12.48
N SER A 117 -9.75 -7.64 -13.77
CA SER A 117 -9.82 -6.28 -14.36
C SER A 117 -11.08 -5.49 -13.97
N LYS A 118 -12.13 -6.16 -13.50
CA LYS A 118 -13.40 -5.55 -13.07
C LYS A 118 -13.41 -5.21 -11.56
N TYR A 119 -12.33 -4.64 -11.04
CA TYR A 119 -12.14 -4.40 -9.61
C TYR A 119 -12.82 -3.12 -9.08
N LYS A 120 -13.06 -2.13 -9.95
CA LYS A 120 -13.43 -0.76 -9.55
C LYS A 120 -14.67 -0.69 -8.66
N GLN A 121 -15.72 -1.43 -9.03
CA GLN A 121 -16.98 -1.47 -8.27
C GLN A 121 -16.75 -1.95 -6.83
N THR A 122 -15.98 -3.03 -6.65
CA THR A 122 -15.66 -3.57 -5.33
C THR A 122 -14.82 -2.60 -4.49
N LEU A 123 -13.91 -1.84 -5.10
CA LEU A 123 -13.16 -0.81 -4.37
C LEU A 123 -14.10 0.32 -3.90
N LEU A 124 -15.00 0.80 -4.78
CA LEU A 124 -15.93 1.89 -4.48
C LEU A 124 -17.00 1.51 -3.43
N GLU A 125 -17.31 0.23 -3.27
CA GLU A 125 -18.18 -0.27 -2.19
C GLU A 125 -17.54 -0.16 -0.81
N ASN A 126 -16.20 -0.08 -0.74
CA ASN A 126 -15.45 -0.10 0.51
C ASN A 126 -14.66 1.20 0.77
N ILE A 127 -14.43 2.01 -0.28
CA ILE A 127 -13.63 3.23 -0.23
C ILE A 127 -14.44 4.34 -0.92
N PRO A 128 -14.73 5.48 -0.24
CA PRO A 128 -15.39 6.61 -0.87
C PRO A 128 -14.66 7.08 -2.13
N ALA A 129 -15.41 7.47 -3.15
CA ALA A 129 -14.85 7.82 -4.46
C ALA A 129 -13.83 8.95 -4.37
N GLU A 130 -14.12 9.96 -3.55
CA GLU A 130 -13.27 11.12 -3.26
C GLU A 130 -11.92 10.76 -2.60
N ASN A 131 -11.83 9.58 -1.99
CA ASN A 131 -10.62 9.09 -1.33
C ASN A 131 -9.86 8.05 -2.17
N LEU A 132 -10.39 7.69 -3.35
CA LEU A 132 -9.79 6.71 -4.25
C LEU A 132 -9.22 7.42 -5.50
N PRO A 133 -7.97 7.16 -5.90
CA PRO A 133 -7.37 7.77 -7.09
C PRO A 133 -8.21 7.57 -8.36
N VAL A 134 -8.21 8.56 -9.25
CA VAL A 134 -8.88 8.48 -10.57
C VAL A 134 -8.41 7.25 -11.36
N SER A 135 -7.13 6.91 -11.29
CA SER A 135 -6.55 5.72 -11.94
C SER A 135 -7.16 4.40 -11.45
N LEU A 136 -7.68 4.36 -10.22
CA LEU A 136 -8.34 3.21 -9.61
C LEU A 136 -9.88 3.28 -9.67
N GLY A 137 -10.43 4.32 -10.29
CA GLY A 137 -11.88 4.48 -10.52
C GLY A 137 -12.60 5.43 -9.57
N GLY A 138 -11.89 6.15 -8.69
CA GLY A 138 -12.48 7.21 -7.88
C GLY A 138 -12.34 8.60 -8.51
N THR A 139 -12.30 9.62 -7.66
CA THR A 139 -12.25 11.04 -8.04
C THR A 139 -11.11 11.80 -7.35
N CYS A 140 -10.28 11.13 -6.54
CA CYS A 140 -9.11 11.76 -5.91
C CYS A 140 -8.03 12.08 -6.97
N ASP A 141 -7.60 13.34 -7.00
CA ASP A 141 -6.53 13.84 -7.86
C ASP A 141 -5.62 14.79 -7.06
N CYS A 142 -4.45 14.28 -6.65
CA CYS A 142 -3.50 15.05 -5.85
C CYS A 142 -2.58 15.91 -6.73
N PRO A 143 -2.19 17.12 -6.29
CA PRO A 143 -1.11 17.87 -6.94
C PRO A 143 0.17 17.03 -7.05
N GLY A 144 0.72 16.90 -8.26
CA GLY A 144 1.90 16.06 -8.52
C GLY A 144 1.62 14.56 -8.64
N GLY A 145 0.35 14.14 -8.57
CA GLY A 145 -0.12 12.76 -8.72
C GLY A 145 -0.20 12.00 -7.38
N CYS A 146 -1.25 11.19 -7.21
CA CYS A 146 -1.51 10.44 -5.98
C CYS A 146 -0.34 9.53 -5.56
N GLN A 147 0.44 9.00 -6.51
CA GLN A 147 1.61 8.16 -6.24
C GLN A 147 2.77 8.90 -5.55
N ASN A 148 2.78 10.23 -5.60
CA ASN A 148 3.79 11.08 -4.98
C ASN A 148 3.25 11.83 -3.75
N SER A 149 2.03 11.49 -3.31
CA SER A 149 1.32 12.18 -2.23
C SER A 149 1.25 11.30 -0.98
N ASP A 150 1.28 11.93 0.19
CA ASP A 150 0.98 11.30 1.50
C ASP A 150 -0.20 12.03 2.16
N ALA A 151 -1.28 12.21 1.40
CA ALA A 151 -2.46 12.98 1.81
C ALA A 151 -3.42 12.14 2.65
N GLY A 152 -3.90 12.70 3.76
CA GLY A 152 -4.92 12.09 4.61
C GLY A 152 -5.13 12.84 5.94
N PRO A 153 -5.91 12.26 6.86
CA PRO A 153 -6.19 12.80 8.19
C PRO A 153 -4.97 13.26 9.00
N TRP A 154 -3.81 12.66 8.78
CA TRP A 154 -2.58 12.94 9.50
C TRP A 154 -1.88 14.23 9.05
N ASN A 155 -2.36 14.89 7.99
CA ASN A 155 -1.84 16.19 7.57
C ASN A 155 -2.61 17.37 8.20
N GLU A 156 -3.80 17.12 8.78
CA GLU A 156 -4.60 18.17 9.40
C GLU A 156 -3.98 18.64 10.73
N GLY A 157 -3.37 19.82 10.68
CA GLY A 157 -2.61 20.41 11.79
C GLY A 157 -1.15 20.72 11.46
N HIS A 158 -0.63 20.20 10.35
CA HIS A 158 0.62 20.66 9.77
C HIS A 158 0.28 21.81 8.82
N VAL A 159 0.46 23.04 9.29
CA VAL A 159 0.53 24.21 8.41
C VAL A 159 1.55 23.88 7.32
N HIS A 160 1.14 23.91 6.06
CA HIS A 160 2.10 23.96 4.96
C HIS A 160 2.94 25.23 5.16
N GLU A 161 4.15 25.10 5.70
CA GLU A 161 5.18 26.15 5.61
C GLU A 161 5.66 26.25 4.15
N ASN A 162 4.76 26.63 3.24
CA ASN A 162 5.14 27.17 1.95
C ASN A 162 4.80 28.66 1.98
N GLY A 163 5.69 29.40 2.64
CA GLY A 163 5.61 30.85 2.78
C GLY A 163 6.98 31.49 2.89
N HIS A 164 7.98 31.01 2.15
CA HIS A 164 9.22 31.75 1.93
C HIS A 164 9.41 31.95 0.42
N ALA A 165 8.97 33.12 -0.04
CA ALA A 165 9.55 33.75 -1.21
C ALA A 165 11.01 34.05 -0.88
N HIS A 166 11.92 33.44 -1.63
CA HIS A 166 13.29 33.94 -1.70
C HIS A 166 13.41 34.80 -2.95
N GLU A 167 13.07 36.08 -2.80
CA GLU A 167 13.69 37.17 -3.55
C GLU A 167 14.90 37.65 -2.74
N ASN A 168 16.08 37.52 -3.34
CA ASN A 168 17.17 38.51 -3.44
C ASN A 168 18.41 37.81 -4.01
#